data_AF-A0A1F8FKT6-F1
#
_entry.id   AF-A0A1F8FKT6-F1
#
_cell.length_a   1.000
_cell.length_b   1.000
_cell.length_c   1.000
_cell.angle_alpha   90.00
_cell.angle_beta   90.00
_cell.angle_gamma   90.00
#
_symmetry.space_group_name_H-M   'P 1'
#
loop_
_entity.id
_entity.type
_entity.pdbx_description
1 polymer ?
#
loop_
_entity_poly.entity_id
_entity_poly.type
_entity_poly.pdbx_seq_one_letter_code
_entity_poly.pdbx_strand_id
1 'polypeptide(L)'
;MILFKSCMTKRIKRALFYSAMAVFLILSYVVVLYAQGYKYSFSENRFFKTGAVYLKANTGADIYLDDKFIGNTSFFNNSYRIEGLLPGDYAIIVQKNGYSTWQKSADVDEGFVNEFSKILLFPKDEEGLEELNKEIALIFPTQIPAPKPKSSPSPTPTLKESAGPFIVKKGILSITGETPEKIAESVKGFVVSKDNNKLAWWTANEAWVMWLNDANYQPYHKKGDKELITRFSTQIKKAAWFRDEDHLIIDSSGYKIIEIDTRGGINIVEV
;
A
#
# COMPACT_ATOMS: atom_id res chain seq x y z
N MET A 1 -29.60 70.74 -6.53
CA MET A 1 -28.49 69.77 -6.33
C MET A 1 -27.94 69.96 -4.92
N ILE A 2 -28.50 69.27 -3.92
CA ILE A 2 -28.06 69.38 -2.52
C ILE A 2 -27.14 68.19 -2.23
N LEU A 3 -25.84 68.46 -2.15
CA LEU A 3 -24.82 67.50 -1.70
C LEU A 3 -24.81 67.49 -0.17
N PHE A 4 -25.43 66.48 0.44
CA PHE A 4 -25.27 66.21 1.88
C PHE A 4 -23.85 65.70 2.14
N LYS A 5 -22.94 66.60 2.56
CA LYS A 5 -21.60 66.23 3.01
C LYS A 5 -21.70 65.73 4.45
N SER A 6 -21.88 64.42 4.64
CA SER A 6 -21.89 63.80 5.97
C SER A 6 -20.55 64.04 6.67
N CYS A 7 -20.55 64.82 7.75
CA CYS A 7 -19.35 65.14 8.50
C CYS A 7 -19.08 64.06 9.56
N MET A 8 -18.27 63.06 9.20
CA MET A 8 -17.81 62.05 10.17
C MET A 8 -16.94 62.67 11.28
N THR A 9 -17.32 62.44 12.54
CA THR A 9 -16.54 62.89 13.70
C THR A 9 -15.22 62.10 13.82
N LYS A 10 -14.21 62.70 14.47
CA LYS A 10 -12.89 62.05 14.70
C LYS A 10 -13.03 60.68 15.40
N ARG A 11 -14.03 60.53 16.28
CA ARG A 11 -14.31 59.27 17.00
C ARG A 11 -14.80 58.18 16.05
N ILE A 12 -15.74 58.50 15.14
CA ILE A 12 -16.28 57.55 14.15
C ILE A 12 -15.18 57.11 13.17
N LYS A 13 -14.33 58.04 12.71
CA LYS A 13 -13.19 57.72 11.83
C LYS A 13 -12.21 56.73 12.49
N ARG A 14 -11.90 56.93 13.78
CA ARG A 14 -11.04 56.02 14.55
C ARG A 14 -11.71 54.66 14.75
N ALA A 15 -13.00 54.63 15.07
CA ALA A 15 -13.74 53.39 15.23
C ALA A 15 -13.74 52.54 13.95
N LEU A 16 -14.04 53.16 12.79
CA LEU A 16 -13.97 52.46 11.50
C LEU A 16 -12.56 51.98 11.16
N PHE A 17 -11.54 52.79 11.44
CA PHE A 17 -10.15 52.40 11.19
C PHE A 17 -9.76 51.17 12.02
N TYR A 18 -10.02 51.18 13.33
CA TYR A 18 -9.67 50.05 14.19
C TYR A 18 -10.53 48.81 13.93
N SER A 19 -11.81 48.96 13.55
CA SER A 19 -12.63 47.82 13.14
C SER A 19 -12.12 47.21 11.84
N ALA A 20 -11.79 48.03 10.84
CA ALA A 20 -11.22 47.55 9.58
C ALA A 20 -9.86 46.88 9.82
N MET A 21 -9.02 47.45 10.69
CA MET A 21 -7.74 46.85 11.09
C MET A 21 -7.93 45.49 11.77
N ALA A 22 -8.90 45.37 12.68
CA ALA A 22 -9.21 44.10 13.33
C ALA A 22 -9.71 43.05 12.34
N VAL A 23 -10.64 43.42 11.45
CA VAL A 23 -11.13 42.54 10.38
C VAL A 23 -10.00 42.11 9.45
N PHE A 24 -9.13 43.04 9.07
CA PHE A 24 -7.95 42.75 8.26
C PHE A 24 -7.04 41.71 8.93
N LEU A 25 -6.70 41.90 10.21
CA LEU A 25 -5.85 40.97 10.95
C LEU A 25 -6.48 39.57 11.07
N ILE A 26 -7.79 39.49 11.33
CA ILE A 26 -8.51 38.20 11.39
C ILE A 26 -8.51 37.52 10.03
N LEU A 27 -8.83 38.25 8.97
CA LEU A 27 -8.87 37.71 7.62
C LEU A 27 -7.48 37.25 7.16
N SER A 28 -6.44 38.05 7.41
CA SER A 28 -5.05 37.68 7.14
C SER A 28 -4.65 36.40 7.87
N TYR A 29 -5.03 36.25 9.15
CA TYR A 29 -4.77 35.03 9.91
C TYR A 29 -5.45 33.81 9.29
N VAL A 30 -6.73 33.92 8.89
CA VAL A 30 -7.46 32.83 8.23
C VAL A 30 -6.83 32.47 6.88
N VAL A 31 -6.39 33.45 6.10
CA VAL A 31 -5.70 33.21 4.82
C VAL A 31 -4.35 32.50 5.03
N VAL A 32 -3.60 32.86 6.08
CA VAL A 32 -2.35 32.17 6.44
C VAL A 32 -2.63 30.71 6.82
N LEU A 33 -3.65 30.45 7.65
CA LEU A 33 -4.05 29.09 7.99
C LEU A 33 -4.44 28.28 6.74
N TYR A 34 -5.23 28.86 5.85
CA TYR A 34 -5.59 28.21 4.59
C TYR A 34 -4.35 27.88 3.73
N ALA A 35 -3.41 28.82 3.60
CA ALA A 35 -2.16 28.61 2.88
C ALA A 35 -1.24 27.54 3.53
N GLN A 36 -1.37 27.32 4.84
CA GLN A 36 -0.67 26.27 5.58
C GLN A 36 -1.37 24.90 5.49
N GLY A 37 -2.48 24.80 4.74
CA GLY A 37 -3.25 23.57 4.59
C GLY A 37 -4.25 23.32 5.73
N TYR A 38 -4.71 24.36 6.42
CA TYR A 38 -5.84 24.21 7.34
C TYR A 38 -7.18 24.38 6.62
N LYS A 39 -8.14 23.51 6.95
CA LYS A 39 -9.54 23.67 6.57
C LYS A 39 -10.41 23.71 7.81
N TYR A 40 -11.43 24.55 7.78
CA TYR A 40 -12.42 24.62 8.86
C TYR A 40 -13.49 23.57 8.64
N SER A 41 -13.75 22.75 9.66
CA SER A 41 -14.87 21.82 9.70
C SER A 41 -16.03 22.46 10.45
N PHE A 42 -17.17 22.59 9.77
CA PHE A 42 -18.41 23.09 10.38
C PHE A 42 -19.06 22.07 11.30
N SER A 43 -18.85 20.76 11.07
CA SER A 43 -19.40 19.71 11.95
C SER A 43 -18.71 19.70 13.30
N GLU A 44 -17.38 19.83 13.30
CA GLU A 44 -16.54 19.79 14.51
C GLU A 44 -16.23 21.18 15.09
N ASN A 45 -16.67 22.25 14.42
CA ASN A 45 -16.44 23.65 14.80
C ASN A 45 -14.96 23.98 15.11
N ARG A 46 -14.04 23.45 14.30
CA ARG A 46 -12.59 23.69 14.45
C ARG A 46 -11.85 23.63 13.13
N PHE A 47 -10.62 24.16 13.13
CA PHE A 47 -9.68 23.97 12.04
C PHE A 47 -8.97 22.62 12.19
N PHE A 48 -8.79 21.94 11.07
CA PHE A 48 -7.95 20.76 10.92
C PHE A 48 -6.83 21.05 9.94
N LYS A 49 -5.62 20.62 10.24
CA LYS A 49 -4.56 20.50 9.24
C LYS A 49 -4.91 19.34 8.32
N THR A 50 -5.11 19.62 7.04
CA THR A 50 -5.55 18.60 6.09
C THR A 50 -4.46 17.54 5.87
N GLY A 51 -4.88 16.29 5.75
CA GLY A 51 -4.04 15.21 5.28
C GLY A 51 -3.98 15.13 3.75
N ALA A 52 -3.24 14.14 3.27
CA ALA A 52 -3.15 13.82 1.85
C ALA A 52 -3.02 12.32 1.62
N VAL A 53 -3.30 11.87 0.40
CA VAL A 53 -2.99 10.51 -0.05
C VAL A 53 -2.09 10.58 -1.26
N TYR A 54 -1.00 9.84 -1.24
CA TYR A 54 -0.11 9.66 -2.38
C TYR A 54 -0.26 8.26 -2.96
N LEU A 55 -0.54 8.19 -4.25
CA LEU A 55 -0.76 6.96 -5.00
C LEU A 55 0.32 6.84 -6.07
N LYS A 56 0.88 5.64 -6.26
CA LYS A 56 1.76 5.34 -7.41
C LYS A 56 1.48 3.96 -7.95
N ALA A 57 1.12 3.90 -9.23
CA ALA A 57 0.83 2.67 -9.95
C ALA A 57 1.95 2.29 -10.93
N ASN A 58 1.99 1.03 -11.34
CA ASN A 58 2.89 0.54 -12.38
C ASN A 58 2.54 1.06 -13.79
N THR A 59 1.32 1.54 -14.01
CA THR A 59 0.85 2.05 -15.30
C THR A 59 -0.03 3.30 -15.11
N GLY A 60 -0.27 4.04 -16.19
CA GLY A 60 -1.18 5.18 -16.15
C GLY A 60 -2.60 4.73 -15.80
N ALA A 61 -3.24 5.39 -14.85
CA ALA A 61 -4.53 4.98 -14.31
C ALA A 61 -5.44 6.16 -13.96
N ASP A 62 -6.74 5.88 -13.90
CA ASP A 62 -7.80 6.76 -13.46
C ASP A 62 -7.97 6.61 -11.95
N ILE A 63 -8.13 7.73 -11.26
CA ILE A 63 -8.23 7.81 -9.81
C ILE A 63 -9.63 8.29 -9.42
N TYR A 64 -10.24 7.55 -8.49
CA TYR A 64 -11.54 7.87 -7.91
C TYR A 64 -11.41 7.98 -6.40
N LEU A 65 -12.09 8.97 -5.83
CA LEU A 65 -12.23 9.19 -4.40
C LEU A 65 -13.72 9.25 -4.08
N ASP A 66 -14.18 8.36 -3.20
CA ASP A 66 -15.59 8.19 -2.85
C ASP A 66 -16.48 8.11 -4.11
N ASP A 67 -16.14 7.17 -5.00
CA ASP A 67 -16.77 6.90 -6.30
C ASP A 67 -16.73 8.04 -7.33
N LYS A 68 -16.11 9.17 -7.00
CA LYS A 68 -15.97 10.32 -7.90
C LYS A 68 -14.62 10.31 -8.61
N PHE A 69 -14.62 10.38 -9.94
CA PHE A 69 -13.40 10.61 -10.72
C PHE A 69 -12.76 11.95 -10.35
N ILE A 70 -11.48 11.93 -9.96
CA ILE A 70 -10.73 13.13 -9.58
C ILE A 70 -9.56 13.44 -10.51
N GLY A 71 -9.16 12.49 -11.37
CA GLY A 71 -8.13 12.70 -12.38
C GLY A 71 -7.40 11.43 -12.73
N ASN A 72 -6.31 11.59 -13.48
CA ASN A 72 -5.45 10.49 -13.92
C ASN A 72 -4.06 10.65 -13.30
N THR A 73 -3.37 9.53 -13.10
CA THR A 73 -1.96 9.55 -12.71
C THR A 73 -1.11 10.38 -13.66
N SER A 74 -0.07 11.01 -13.14
CA SER A 74 0.91 11.77 -13.91
C SER A 74 1.57 10.94 -15.01
N PHE A 75 1.79 11.58 -16.17
CA PHE A 75 2.36 10.95 -17.35
C PHE A 75 3.77 10.35 -17.14
N PHE A 76 4.62 10.98 -16.32
CA PHE A 76 6.04 10.60 -16.22
C PHE A 76 6.33 9.49 -15.19
N ASN A 77 5.57 9.42 -14.11
CA ASN A 77 5.87 8.52 -12.98
C ASN A 77 4.63 7.80 -12.42
N ASN A 78 3.50 7.86 -13.13
CA ASN A 78 2.24 7.18 -12.80
C ASN A 78 1.79 7.40 -11.34
N SER A 79 1.94 8.63 -10.85
CA SER A 79 1.58 9.01 -9.49
C SER A 79 0.42 9.98 -9.43
N TYR A 80 -0.32 9.99 -8.33
CA TYR A 80 -1.37 10.98 -8.07
C TYR A 80 -1.35 11.38 -6.60
N ARG A 81 -1.53 12.66 -6.30
CA ARG A 81 -1.59 13.17 -4.92
C ARG A 81 -2.93 13.84 -4.68
N ILE A 82 -3.69 13.28 -3.75
CA ILE A 82 -4.96 13.84 -3.28
C ILE A 82 -4.63 14.70 -2.07
N GLU A 83 -4.80 16.02 -2.17
CA GLU A 83 -4.46 16.95 -1.11
C GLU A 83 -5.70 17.62 -0.50
N GLY A 84 -5.55 18.15 0.70
CA GLY A 84 -6.61 18.95 1.32
C GLY A 84 -7.74 18.09 1.89
N LEU A 85 -7.46 16.83 2.23
CA LEU A 85 -8.44 15.94 2.85
C LEU A 85 -8.62 16.31 4.32
N LEU A 86 -9.87 16.40 4.77
CA LEU A 86 -10.13 16.46 6.21
C LEU A 86 -9.85 15.08 6.81
N PRO A 87 -9.58 14.98 8.12
CA PRO A 87 -9.40 13.67 8.73
C PRO A 87 -10.63 12.77 8.57
N GLY A 88 -10.42 11.50 8.26
CA GLY A 88 -11.47 10.50 8.07
C GLY A 88 -11.12 9.41 7.04
N ASP A 89 -12.05 8.47 6.87
CA ASP A 89 -11.94 7.37 5.91
C ASP A 89 -12.37 7.79 4.50
N TYR A 90 -11.57 7.41 3.52
CA TYR A 90 -11.83 7.67 2.10
C TYR A 90 -11.72 6.41 1.26
N ALA A 91 -12.74 6.13 0.45
CA ALA A 91 -12.68 5.04 -0.52
C ALA A 91 -11.88 5.48 -1.75
N ILE A 92 -10.81 4.77 -2.06
CA ILE A 92 -9.92 5.07 -3.19
C ILE A 92 -9.98 3.91 -4.17
N ILE A 93 -10.19 4.24 -5.44
CA ILE A 93 -10.12 3.27 -6.54
C ILE A 93 -9.09 3.76 -7.56
N VAL A 94 -8.19 2.88 -7.95
CA VAL A 94 -7.19 3.07 -9.00
C VAL A 94 -7.45 2.03 -10.07
N GLN A 95 -7.82 2.48 -11.28
CA GLN A 95 -8.22 1.57 -12.35
C GLN A 95 -7.75 2.04 -13.72
N LYS A 96 -7.60 1.10 -14.63
CA LYS A 96 -7.31 1.35 -16.04
C LYS A 96 -8.18 0.43 -16.90
N ASN A 97 -8.69 0.96 -18.00
CA ASN A 97 -9.48 0.16 -18.95
C ASN A 97 -8.68 -1.06 -19.42
N GLY A 98 -9.28 -2.25 -19.31
CA GLY A 98 -8.65 -3.53 -19.66
C GLY A 98 -7.72 -4.08 -18.58
N TYR A 99 -7.66 -3.50 -17.38
CA TYR A 99 -6.79 -3.96 -16.29
C TYR A 99 -7.58 -4.37 -15.04
N SER A 100 -6.89 -4.99 -14.08
CA SER A 100 -7.35 -5.15 -12.71
C SER A 100 -7.59 -3.79 -12.05
N THR A 101 -8.44 -3.82 -11.03
CA THR A 101 -8.77 -2.66 -10.21
C THR A 101 -8.06 -2.82 -8.88
N TRP A 102 -7.51 -1.72 -8.37
CA TRP A 102 -6.99 -1.65 -7.01
C TRP A 102 -7.89 -0.72 -6.19
N GLN A 103 -8.22 -1.12 -4.97
CA GLN A 103 -9.08 -0.34 -4.09
C GLN A 103 -8.67 -0.45 -2.62
N LYS A 104 -8.78 0.64 -1.87
CA LYS A 104 -8.56 0.68 -0.41
C LYS A 104 -9.43 1.75 0.26
N SER A 105 -9.72 1.54 1.54
CA SER A 105 -10.21 2.58 2.46
C SER A 105 -9.03 3.24 3.18
N ALA A 106 -8.69 4.47 2.80
CA ALA A 106 -7.59 5.20 3.43
C ALA A 106 -8.09 5.98 4.64
N ASP A 107 -7.60 5.63 5.84
CA ASP A 107 -7.82 6.37 7.09
C ASP A 107 -6.86 7.56 7.16
N VAL A 108 -7.33 8.76 6.83
CA VAL A 108 -6.50 9.96 6.74
C VAL A 108 -6.45 10.68 8.07
N ASP A 109 -5.25 10.80 8.63
CA ASP A 109 -4.98 11.55 9.86
C ASP A 109 -4.68 13.05 9.61
N GLU A 110 -4.92 13.87 10.63
CA GLU A 110 -4.67 15.31 10.61
C GLU A 110 -3.18 15.63 10.32
N GLY A 111 -2.91 16.22 9.16
CA GLY A 111 -1.58 16.65 8.76
C GLY A 111 -0.62 15.56 8.30
N PHE A 112 -1.08 14.32 8.14
CA PHE A 112 -0.29 13.20 7.63
C PHE A 112 -0.58 12.89 6.16
N VAL A 113 0.36 12.17 5.53
CA VAL A 113 0.21 11.68 4.16
C VAL A 113 0.13 10.16 4.22
N ASN A 114 -0.94 9.57 3.70
CA ASN A 114 -1.01 8.13 3.49
C ASN A 114 -0.36 7.80 2.15
N GLU A 115 0.63 6.93 2.16
CA GLU A 115 1.36 6.55 0.95
C GLU A 115 1.01 5.13 0.52
N PHE A 116 0.55 4.98 -0.73
CA PHE A 116 0.38 3.69 -1.42
C PHE A 116 1.20 3.73 -2.72
N SER A 117 2.50 3.42 -2.61
CA SER A 117 3.46 3.60 -3.71
C SER A 117 3.79 2.33 -4.51
N LYS A 118 3.11 1.22 -4.18
CA LYS A 118 3.32 -0.12 -4.72
C LYS A 118 2.03 -0.67 -5.34
N ILE A 119 1.33 0.13 -6.14
CA ILE A 119 0.07 -0.32 -6.75
C ILE A 119 0.38 -1.08 -8.06
N LEU A 120 0.02 -2.35 -8.12
CA LEU A 120 0.09 -3.15 -9.35
C LEU A 120 -1.29 -3.34 -9.98
N LEU A 121 -1.43 -2.86 -11.21
CA LEU A 121 -2.55 -3.18 -12.10
C LEU A 121 -2.08 -4.16 -13.17
N PHE A 122 -2.88 -5.19 -13.44
CA PHE A 122 -2.59 -6.28 -14.37
C PHE A 122 -3.53 -6.23 -15.56
N PRO A 123 -3.04 -6.43 -16.80
CA PRO A 123 -3.94 -6.57 -17.95
C PRO A 123 -4.90 -7.74 -17.77
N LYS A 124 -6.10 -7.62 -18.34
CA LYS A 124 -7.14 -8.65 -18.37
C LYS A 124 -7.41 -9.17 -19.79
N ASP A 125 -6.72 -8.64 -20.78
CA ASP A 125 -6.75 -9.14 -22.15
C ASP A 125 -5.93 -10.42 -22.31
N GLU A 126 -6.21 -11.19 -23.36
CA GLU A 126 -5.60 -12.52 -23.55
C GLU A 126 -4.07 -12.45 -23.65
N GLU A 127 -3.54 -11.48 -24.39
CA GLU A 127 -2.09 -11.30 -24.58
C GLU A 127 -1.39 -11.00 -23.25
N GLY A 128 -1.91 -10.05 -22.47
CA GLY A 128 -1.32 -9.70 -21.17
C GLY A 128 -1.43 -10.81 -20.13
N LEU A 129 -2.51 -11.60 -20.16
CA LEU A 129 -2.64 -12.79 -19.32
C LEU A 129 -1.66 -13.91 -19.74
N GLU A 130 -1.38 -14.06 -21.04
CA GLU A 130 -0.38 -15.02 -21.52
C GLU A 130 1.03 -14.63 -21.07
N GLU A 131 1.39 -13.35 -21.16
CA GLU A 131 2.67 -12.83 -20.65
C GLU A 131 2.80 -13.02 -19.13
N LEU A 132 1.74 -12.74 -18.38
CA LEU A 132 1.72 -12.93 -16.94
C LEU A 132 1.89 -14.41 -16.57
N ASN A 133 1.24 -15.31 -17.28
CA ASN A 133 1.39 -16.76 -17.08
C ASN A 133 2.82 -17.24 -17.40
N LYS A 134 3.48 -16.69 -18.44
CA LYS A 134 4.89 -16.97 -18.73
C LYS A 134 5.80 -16.51 -17.59
N GLU A 135 5.57 -15.32 -17.05
CA GLU A 135 6.31 -14.78 -15.90
C GLU A 135 6.15 -15.70 -14.66
N ILE A 136 4.93 -16.12 -14.35
CA ILE A 136 4.64 -17.02 -13.23
C ILE A 136 5.30 -18.39 -13.43
N ALA A 137 5.29 -18.93 -14.64
CA ALA A 137 5.95 -20.20 -14.96
C ALA A 137 7.47 -20.16 -14.76
N LEU A 138 8.10 -18.99 -14.93
CA LEU A 138 9.53 -18.79 -14.63
C LEU A 138 9.81 -18.76 -13.13
N ILE A 139 8.87 -18.24 -12.33
CA ILE A 139 8.96 -18.22 -10.86
C ILE A 139 8.76 -19.62 -10.28
N PHE A 140 7.80 -20.36 -10.82
CA PHE A 140 7.52 -21.74 -10.43
C PHE A 140 7.84 -22.72 -11.57
N PRO A 141 9.13 -22.97 -11.87
CA PRO A 141 9.49 -23.90 -12.92
C PRO A 141 8.88 -25.26 -12.60
N THR A 142 8.00 -25.74 -13.47
CA THR A 142 7.55 -27.12 -13.44
C THR A 142 8.78 -27.99 -13.67
N GLN A 143 9.05 -28.92 -12.76
CA GLN A 143 10.01 -29.97 -13.03
C GLN A 143 9.47 -30.76 -14.22
N ILE A 144 10.02 -30.52 -15.41
CA ILE A 144 9.82 -31.42 -16.55
C ILE A 144 10.28 -32.79 -16.03
N PRO A 145 9.43 -33.83 -16.05
CA PRO A 145 9.87 -35.16 -15.64
C PRO A 145 11.07 -35.53 -16.52
N ALA A 146 12.27 -35.54 -15.95
CA ALA A 146 13.42 -36.09 -16.63
C ALA A 146 13.05 -37.54 -16.99
N PRO A 147 13.28 -38.00 -18.24
CA PRO A 147 13.06 -39.39 -18.59
C PRO A 147 13.82 -40.26 -17.58
N LYS A 148 13.08 -41.09 -16.81
CA LYS A 148 13.61 -41.90 -15.71
C LYS A 148 14.90 -42.63 -16.13
N PRO A 149 16.07 -42.32 -15.53
CA PRO A 149 17.19 -43.25 -15.52
C PRO A 149 16.87 -44.39 -14.54
N LYS A 150 17.24 -45.63 -14.91
CA LYS A 150 17.15 -46.80 -14.02
C LYS A 150 17.99 -46.57 -12.75
N SER A 151 17.31 -46.69 -11.61
CA SER A 151 17.79 -46.95 -10.24
C SER A 151 19.28 -46.72 -9.93
N SER A 152 19.56 -45.69 -9.13
CA SER A 152 20.59 -45.73 -8.08
C SER A 152 20.20 -44.71 -7.00
N PRO A 153 20.39 -44.98 -5.68
CA PRO A 153 19.95 -44.08 -4.63
C PRO A 153 20.89 -42.88 -4.57
N SER A 154 20.39 -41.70 -4.94
CA SER A 154 21.13 -40.44 -4.83
C SER A 154 20.21 -39.41 -4.17
N PRO A 155 20.76 -38.55 -3.29
CA PRO A 155 20.03 -37.94 -2.20
C PRO A 155 18.99 -36.94 -2.71
N THR A 156 17.93 -36.80 -1.93
CA THR A 156 16.88 -35.78 -2.06
C THR A 156 17.47 -34.45 -2.53
N PRO A 157 16.97 -33.87 -3.64
CA PRO A 157 17.41 -32.56 -4.08
C PRO A 157 16.88 -31.52 -3.09
N THR A 158 17.71 -31.13 -2.14
CA THR A 158 17.48 -29.94 -1.32
C THR A 158 17.61 -28.74 -2.24
N LEU A 159 16.50 -28.04 -2.49
CA LEU A 159 16.51 -26.75 -3.17
C LEU A 159 17.47 -25.82 -2.41
N LYS A 160 18.60 -25.49 -3.04
CA LYS A 160 19.47 -24.39 -2.61
C LYS A 160 18.80 -23.08 -3.05
N GLU A 161 17.70 -22.71 -2.40
CA GLU A 161 17.27 -21.32 -2.35
C GLU A 161 18.11 -20.61 -1.28
N SER A 162 18.44 -19.34 -1.52
CA SER A 162 19.19 -18.48 -0.61
C SER A 162 18.43 -18.28 0.71
N ALA A 163 18.43 -19.30 1.57
CA ALA A 163 17.51 -19.42 2.71
C ALA A 163 17.91 -18.59 3.94
N GLY A 164 18.83 -17.62 3.81
CA GLY A 164 19.34 -16.85 4.95
C GLY A 164 19.69 -17.75 6.15
N PRO A 165 19.52 -17.28 7.39
CA PRO A 165 19.58 -18.13 8.58
C PRO A 165 18.24 -18.88 8.84
N PHE A 166 17.37 -19.10 7.86
CA PHE A 166 16.04 -19.67 8.12
C PHE A 166 15.97 -21.16 7.76
N ILE A 167 15.33 -21.94 8.63
CA ILE A 167 15.13 -23.37 8.40
C ILE A 167 13.75 -23.82 8.87
N VAL A 168 13.14 -24.74 8.14
CA VAL A 168 11.93 -25.45 8.56
C VAL A 168 12.28 -26.88 8.94
N LYS A 169 12.01 -27.29 10.19
CA LYS A 169 12.13 -28.68 10.66
C LYS A 169 10.83 -29.12 11.32
N LYS A 170 10.25 -30.22 10.84
CA LYS A 170 8.97 -30.77 11.35
C LYS A 170 7.84 -29.72 11.42
N GLY A 171 7.78 -28.82 10.43
CA GLY A 171 6.78 -27.74 10.36
C GLY A 171 7.06 -26.53 11.26
N ILE A 172 8.20 -26.49 11.95
CA ILE A 172 8.63 -25.35 12.76
C ILE A 172 9.63 -24.54 11.94
N LEU A 173 9.31 -23.28 11.69
CA LEU A 173 10.21 -22.29 11.09
C LEU A 173 11.03 -21.62 12.20
N SER A 174 12.35 -21.65 12.06
CA SER A 174 13.28 -21.11 13.04
C SER A 174 14.44 -20.35 12.39
N ILE A 175 15.04 -19.45 13.16
CA ILE A 175 16.32 -18.81 12.84
C ILE A 175 17.46 -19.72 13.34
N THR A 176 18.41 -20.05 12.47
CA THR A 176 19.63 -20.79 12.78
C THR A 176 20.62 -19.87 13.46
N GLY A 177 21.14 -20.29 14.61
CA GLY A 177 22.14 -19.61 15.40
C GLY A 177 22.58 -20.49 16.56
N GLU A 178 23.38 -19.96 17.48
CA GLU A 178 23.80 -20.67 18.70
C GLU A 178 22.61 -21.11 19.55
N THR A 179 21.55 -20.29 19.58
CA THR A 179 20.25 -20.61 20.15
C THR A 179 19.18 -20.47 19.07
N PRO A 180 18.62 -21.58 18.56
CA PRO A 180 17.58 -21.52 17.55
C PRO A 180 16.32 -20.81 18.09
N GLU A 181 15.92 -19.72 17.45
CA GLU A 181 14.70 -18.99 17.78
C GLU A 181 13.54 -19.49 16.91
N LYS A 182 12.40 -19.80 17.53
CA LYS A 182 11.19 -20.23 16.83
C LYS A 182 10.40 -19.03 16.31
N ILE A 183 10.11 -19.02 15.01
CA ILE A 183 9.31 -17.98 14.34
C ILE A 183 7.84 -18.37 14.28
N ALA A 184 7.53 -19.58 13.80
CA ALA A 184 6.17 -20.04 13.52
C ALA A 184 6.06 -21.58 13.52
N GLU A 185 4.84 -22.10 13.62
CA GLU A 185 4.51 -23.53 13.52
C GLU A 185 3.63 -23.82 12.30
N SER A 186 3.46 -25.11 12.00
CA SER A 186 2.66 -25.59 10.88
C SER A 186 3.07 -25.01 9.51
N VAL A 187 4.33 -24.58 9.41
CA VAL A 187 4.88 -23.96 8.20
C VAL A 187 5.09 -25.02 7.13
N LYS A 188 4.55 -24.76 5.94
CA LYS A 188 4.65 -25.62 4.75
C LYS A 188 5.76 -25.16 3.81
N GLY A 189 6.06 -23.87 3.80
CA GLY A 189 7.19 -23.29 3.09
C GLY A 189 7.41 -21.83 3.48
N PHE A 190 8.55 -21.30 3.04
CA PHE A 190 8.94 -19.91 3.25
C PHE A 190 9.79 -19.42 2.08
N VAL A 191 9.88 -18.11 1.93
CA VAL A 191 10.72 -17.44 0.94
C VAL A 191 11.23 -16.11 1.50
N VAL A 192 12.53 -15.86 1.37
CA VAL A 192 13.14 -14.59 1.75
C VAL A 192 13.09 -13.63 0.57
N SER A 193 12.79 -12.36 0.83
CA SER A 193 12.79 -11.29 -0.18
C SER A 193 14.18 -11.12 -0.78
N LYS A 194 14.27 -10.68 -2.04
CA LYS A 194 15.56 -10.58 -2.74
C LYS A 194 16.53 -9.62 -2.05
N ASP A 195 15.98 -8.59 -1.43
CA ASP A 195 16.71 -7.58 -0.65
C ASP A 195 17.05 -8.04 0.79
N ASN A 196 16.63 -9.24 1.19
CA ASN A 196 16.76 -9.79 2.55
C ASN A 196 16.11 -8.94 3.66
N ASN A 197 15.14 -8.08 3.32
CA ASN A 197 14.41 -7.26 4.29
C ASN A 197 13.13 -7.89 4.82
N LYS A 198 12.60 -8.93 4.15
CA LYS A 198 11.33 -9.57 4.51
C LYS A 198 11.42 -11.09 4.36
N LEU A 199 10.65 -11.78 5.20
CA LEU A 199 10.45 -13.23 5.15
C LEU A 199 8.96 -13.47 4.98
N ALA A 200 8.56 -14.12 3.89
CA ALA A 200 7.21 -14.64 3.75
C ALA A 200 7.18 -16.13 4.10
N TRP A 201 6.13 -16.59 4.77
CA TRP A 201 5.87 -18.02 4.98
C TRP A 201 4.39 -18.33 4.87
N TRP A 202 4.09 -19.60 4.66
CA TRP A 202 2.72 -20.08 4.60
C TRP A 202 2.51 -21.34 5.42
N THR A 203 1.30 -21.45 5.99
CA THR A 203 0.79 -22.69 6.59
C THR A 203 -0.05 -23.45 5.56
N ALA A 204 -0.99 -24.28 5.98
CA ALA A 204 -1.94 -24.88 5.05
C ALA A 204 -2.80 -23.82 4.35
N ASN A 205 -3.24 -22.78 5.06
CA ASN A 205 -4.27 -21.85 4.57
C ASN A 205 -3.98 -20.38 4.89
N GLU A 206 -2.83 -20.06 5.47
CA GLU A 206 -2.47 -18.68 5.83
C GLU A 206 -1.16 -18.28 5.18
N ALA A 207 -1.10 -17.03 4.71
CA ALA A 207 0.12 -16.39 4.23
C ALA A 207 0.51 -15.27 5.18
N TRP A 208 1.78 -15.24 5.57
CA TRP A 208 2.33 -14.33 6.56
C TRP A 208 3.62 -13.68 6.05
N VAL A 209 3.91 -12.47 6.54
CA VAL A 209 5.15 -11.75 6.29
C VAL A 209 5.76 -11.29 7.61
N MET A 210 7.09 -11.32 7.71
CA MET A 210 7.87 -10.75 8.80
C MET A 210 8.91 -9.79 8.24
N TRP A 211 9.05 -8.63 8.87
CA TRP A 211 10.08 -7.65 8.53
C TRP A 211 11.38 -8.00 9.24
N LEU A 212 12.45 -8.17 8.48
CA LEU A 212 13.79 -8.51 8.97
C LEU A 212 14.61 -7.28 9.37
N ASN A 213 14.20 -6.11 8.87
CA ASN A 213 14.75 -4.79 9.17
C ASN A 213 13.61 -3.77 9.31
N ASP A 214 13.89 -2.62 9.93
CA ASP A 214 12.93 -1.51 10.02
C ASP A 214 12.51 -1.03 8.62
N ALA A 215 11.20 -0.99 8.36
CA ALA A 215 10.63 -0.41 7.15
C ALA A 215 10.37 1.08 7.37
N ASN A 216 11.14 1.91 6.67
CA ASN A 216 11.01 3.37 6.72
C ASN A 216 10.07 3.92 5.62
N TYR A 217 9.17 3.07 5.12
CA TYR A 217 8.10 3.40 4.18
C TYR A 217 6.78 2.92 4.76
N GLN A 218 5.64 3.42 4.25
CA GLN A 218 4.34 2.99 4.74
C GLN A 218 3.87 1.68 4.08
N PRO A 219 3.25 0.75 4.83
CA PRO A 219 3.07 0.78 6.28
C PRO A 219 4.41 0.64 7.03
N TYR A 220 4.57 1.41 8.11
CA TYR A 220 5.79 1.38 8.90
C TYR A 220 5.84 0.12 9.76
N HIS A 221 6.94 -0.62 9.68
CA HIS A 221 7.18 -1.81 10.48
C HIS A 221 8.54 -1.76 11.16
N LYS A 222 8.63 -2.36 12.34
CA LYS A 222 9.87 -2.62 13.05
C LYS A 222 10.39 -4.01 12.72
N LYS A 223 11.71 -4.15 12.84
CA LYS A 223 12.36 -5.45 12.77
C LYS A 223 11.68 -6.43 13.73
N GLY A 224 11.27 -7.58 13.20
CA GLY A 224 10.59 -8.64 13.94
C GLY A 224 9.07 -8.57 13.89
N ASP A 225 8.49 -7.49 13.36
CA ASP A 225 7.04 -7.39 13.15
C ASP A 225 6.57 -8.52 12.23
N LYS A 226 5.44 -9.14 12.59
CA LYS A 226 4.81 -10.22 11.85
C LYS A 226 3.38 -9.83 11.53
N GLU A 227 2.98 -10.07 10.30
CA GLU A 227 1.64 -9.76 9.84
C GLU A 227 1.04 -10.92 9.06
N LEU A 228 -0.22 -11.23 9.38
CA LEU A 228 -1.04 -12.13 8.59
C LEU A 228 -1.53 -11.35 7.37
N ILE A 229 -1.08 -11.74 6.19
CA ILE A 229 -1.48 -11.08 4.94
C ILE A 229 -2.92 -11.47 4.60
N THR A 230 -3.20 -12.77 4.51
CA THR A 230 -4.57 -13.27 4.27
C THR A 230 -4.72 -14.76 4.58
N ARG A 231 -5.98 -15.22 4.58
CA ARG A 231 -6.37 -16.62 4.70
C ARG A 231 -7.02 -17.10 3.41
N PHE A 232 -6.75 -18.34 3.02
CA PHE A 232 -7.30 -19.00 1.85
C PHE A 232 -8.24 -20.12 2.26
N SER A 233 -9.33 -20.30 1.52
CA SER A 233 -10.24 -21.44 1.67
C SER A 233 -9.62 -22.75 1.19
N THR A 234 -8.67 -22.69 0.27
CA THR A 234 -7.93 -23.85 -0.29
C THR A 234 -6.49 -23.84 0.16
N GLN A 235 -5.85 -25.01 0.14
CA GLN A 235 -4.49 -25.14 0.64
C GLN A 235 -3.49 -24.40 -0.24
N ILE A 236 -2.57 -23.66 0.39
CA ILE A 236 -1.43 -23.04 -0.28
C ILE A 236 -0.39 -24.13 -0.58
N LYS A 237 -0.05 -24.27 -1.85
CA LYS A 237 0.98 -25.21 -2.32
C LYS A 237 2.36 -24.56 -2.31
N LYS A 238 2.46 -23.35 -2.87
CA LYS A 238 3.71 -22.58 -3.01
C LYS A 238 3.42 -21.09 -2.95
N ALA A 239 4.41 -20.30 -2.54
CA ALA A 239 4.40 -18.86 -2.68
C ALA A 239 5.80 -18.33 -3.03
N ALA A 240 5.86 -17.16 -3.66
CA ALA A 240 7.07 -16.44 -3.99
C ALA A 240 6.81 -14.93 -3.98
N TRP A 241 7.86 -14.12 -3.86
CA TRP A 241 7.79 -12.68 -4.12
C TRP A 241 7.56 -12.42 -5.62
N PHE A 242 6.81 -11.38 -5.96
CA PHE A 242 6.36 -11.13 -7.32
C PHE A 242 6.63 -9.69 -7.78
N ARG A 243 7.50 -9.53 -8.79
CA ARG A 243 8.01 -8.27 -9.40
C ARG A 243 8.76 -7.32 -8.47
N ASP A 244 8.23 -7.09 -7.28
CA ASP A 244 8.83 -6.33 -6.20
C ASP A 244 8.79 -7.13 -4.90
N GLU A 245 9.21 -6.49 -3.81
CA GLU A 245 9.23 -7.10 -2.49
C GLU A 245 7.97 -6.71 -1.67
N ASP A 246 6.91 -6.24 -2.32
CA ASP A 246 5.65 -5.81 -1.68
C ASP A 246 4.43 -6.60 -2.22
N HIS A 247 4.65 -7.56 -3.11
CA HIS A 247 3.64 -8.52 -3.58
C HIS A 247 4.11 -9.97 -3.51
N LEU A 248 3.17 -10.86 -3.23
CA LEU A 248 3.34 -12.30 -3.27
C LEU A 248 2.52 -12.89 -4.41
N ILE A 249 3.09 -13.89 -5.10
CA ILE A 249 2.33 -14.83 -5.94
C ILE A 249 2.14 -16.14 -5.18
N ILE A 250 0.91 -16.63 -5.11
CA ILE A 250 0.51 -17.79 -4.31
C ILE A 250 -0.24 -18.81 -5.18
N ASP A 251 0.26 -20.05 -5.21
CA ASP A 251 -0.44 -21.21 -5.80
C ASP A 251 -1.36 -21.85 -4.75
N SER A 252 -2.66 -21.79 -5.00
CA SER A 252 -3.69 -22.44 -4.18
C SER A 252 -4.69 -23.18 -5.09
N SER A 253 -5.85 -22.59 -5.37
CA SER A 253 -6.83 -23.01 -6.37
C SER A 253 -6.66 -22.25 -7.69
N GLY A 254 -5.41 -22.15 -8.17
CA GLY A 254 -4.98 -21.19 -9.18
C GLY A 254 -3.97 -20.20 -8.60
N TYR A 255 -3.36 -19.40 -9.46
CA TYR A 255 -2.39 -18.39 -9.06
C TYR A 255 -3.09 -17.11 -8.61
N LYS A 256 -2.64 -16.55 -7.48
CA LYS A 256 -3.15 -15.29 -6.94
C LYS A 256 -2.00 -14.36 -6.64
N ILE A 257 -2.04 -13.14 -7.17
CA ILE A 257 -1.09 -12.07 -6.85
C ILE A 257 -1.72 -11.17 -5.78
N ILE A 258 -0.98 -10.92 -4.71
CA ILE A 258 -1.52 -10.30 -3.49
C ILE A 258 -0.51 -9.29 -2.97
N GLU A 259 -0.97 -8.07 -2.66
CA GLU A 259 -0.14 -7.06 -1.97
C GLU A 259 0.06 -7.42 -0.49
N ILE A 260 1.15 -6.95 0.12
CA ILE A 260 1.39 -7.15 1.56
C ILE A 260 0.87 -5.99 2.43
N ASP A 261 0.53 -4.84 1.84
CA ASP A 261 -0.07 -3.73 2.58
C ASP A 261 -1.55 -4.06 2.87
N THR A 262 -1.88 -4.32 4.13
CA THR A 262 -3.24 -4.71 4.55
C THR A 262 -4.14 -3.54 4.92
N ARG A 263 -3.59 -2.31 4.97
CA ARG A 263 -4.35 -1.11 5.39
C ARG A 263 -5.53 -0.91 4.46
N GLY A 264 -6.71 -0.64 5.01
CA GLY A 264 -7.88 -0.30 4.20
C GLY A 264 -8.45 -1.43 3.33
N GLY A 265 -8.00 -2.68 3.52
CA GLY A 265 -8.38 -3.83 2.70
C GLY A 265 -7.22 -4.35 1.86
N ILE A 266 -7.33 -5.59 1.37
CA ILE A 266 -6.27 -6.27 0.60
C ILE A 266 -6.71 -6.52 -0.83
N ASN A 267 -5.84 -6.18 -1.79
CA ASN A 267 -6.07 -6.45 -3.20
C ASN A 267 -5.49 -7.81 -3.60
N ILE A 268 -6.35 -8.63 -4.22
CA ILE A 268 -6.02 -9.98 -4.71
C ILE A 268 -6.44 -10.06 -6.17
N VAL A 269 -5.49 -10.42 -7.03
CA VAL A 269 -5.72 -10.63 -8.47
C VAL A 269 -5.54 -12.10 -8.78
N GLU A 270 -6.60 -12.73 -9.27
CA GLU A 270 -6.56 -14.10 -9.78
C GLU A 270 -6.00 -14.11 -11.21
N VAL A 271 -5.12 -15.07 -11.49
CA VAL A 271 -4.46 -15.27 -12.78
C VAL A 271 -4.77 -16.65 -13.33
#